data_AF-M6W543-F1
#
_entry.id   AF-M6W543-F1
#
_cell.length_a   1.000
_cell.length_b   1.000
_cell.length_c   1.000
_cell.angle_alpha   90.00
_cell.angle_beta   90.00
_cell.angle_gamma   90.00
#
_symmetry.space_group_name_H-M   'P 1'
#
loop_
_entity.id
_entity.type
_entity.pdbx_description
1 polymer ?
#
loop_
_entity_poly.entity_id
_entity_poly.type
_entity_poly.pdbx_seq_one_letter_code
_entity_poly.pdbx_strand_id
1 'polypeptide(L)'
;MIYDNNKSGAFQKWADGIKDHPITKTTRKNIQDALVTEDEKVITAYGTIQIDKQHYFVSSELPRGTKVVVFTNSEGKRCAQTDDGRIFVVKPYGKIQRNIETFEILDDRGDEVRQSELQQLRKHIQNVSQEFKEKIKQESYLRDTNITFFPAQGEDAETHVAMAPEKVLKVDEAITYVFNETGFSADEIGEEDLDAMREVFGKFIDQLGYVPSETLYKIVNIYLGTGTSG
;
A
#
# COMPACT_ATOMS: atom_id res chain seq x y z
N MET A 1 -48.87 64.63 28.63
CA MET A 1 -48.18 63.36 28.35
C MET A 1 -47.35 63.36 27.07
N ILE A 2 -47.91 63.48 25.86
CA ILE A 2 -47.08 63.57 24.62
C ILE A 2 -46.31 64.91 24.56
N TYR A 3 -46.95 66.00 25.00
CA TYR A 3 -46.36 67.34 25.00
C TYR A 3 -45.14 67.47 25.96
N ASP A 4 -45.21 66.85 27.14
CA ASP A 4 -44.14 66.90 28.14
C ASP A 4 -42.90 66.08 27.73
N ASN A 5 -43.11 64.98 26.98
CA ASN A 5 -42.03 64.12 26.48
C ASN A 5 -41.22 64.75 25.33
N ASN A 6 -41.86 65.62 24.54
CA ASN A 6 -41.15 66.43 23.55
C ASN A 6 -40.34 67.55 24.21
N LYS A 7 -40.81 68.11 25.33
CA LYS A 7 -40.13 69.20 26.04
C LYS A 7 -38.92 68.73 26.86
N SER A 8 -38.93 67.48 27.33
CA SER A 8 -37.82 66.89 28.12
C SER A 8 -36.68 66.30 27.27
N GLY A 9 -36.85 66.21 25.95
CA GLY A 9 -35.87 65.59 25.04
C GLY A 9 -35.70 64.08 25.21
N ALA A 10 -36.50 63.44 26.08
CA ALA A 10 -36.45 62.00 26.32
C ALA A 10 -36.84 61.18 25.08
N PHE A 11 -37.80 61.68 24.30
CA PHE A 11 -38.19 61.05 23.03
C PHE A 11 -37.06 61.09 21.99
N GLN A 12 -36.31 62.20 21.91
CA GLN A 12 -35.17 62.33 21.00
C GLN A 12 -34.05 61.35 21.38
N LYS A 13 -33.72 61.27 22.67
CA LYS A 13 -32.73 60.31 23.20
C LYS A 13 -33.14 58.85 22.95
N TRP A 14 -34.42 58.54 23.09
CA TRP A 14 -34.95 57.22 22.78
C TRP A 14 -34.88 56.92 21.28
N ALA A 15 -35.26 57.88 20.42
CA ALA A 15 -35.20 57.72 18.96
C ALA A 15 -33.76 57.56 18.44
N ASP A 16 -32.80 58.31 18.97
CA ASP A 16 -31.38 58.16 18.62
C ASP A 16 -30.79 56.86 19.20
N GLY A 17 -31.17 56.46 20.42
CA GLY A 17 -30.79 55.17 20.98
C GLY A 17 -31.29 53.97 20.19
N ILE A 18 -32.45 54.07 19.53
CA ILE A 18 -32.98 53.01 18.65
C ILE A 18 -32.23 52.95 17.30
N LYS A 19 -31.62 54.04 16.84
CA LYS A 19 -30.76 53.99 15.64
C LYS A 19 -29.50 53.19 15.90
N ASP A 20 -28.91 53.37 17.09
CA ASP A 20 -27.68 52.66 17.47
C ASP A 20 -27.97 51.22 17.95
N HIS A 21 -29.11 51.01 18.61
CA HIS A 21 -29.56 49.72 19.12
C HIS A 21 -31.04 49.47 18.77
N PRO A 22 -31.32 49.00 17.54
CA PRO A 22 -32.68 48.75 17.12
C PRO A 22 -33.36 47.73 18.03
N ILE A 23 -34.60 48.01 18.43
CA ILE A 23 -35.42 47.09 19.21
C ILE A 23 -35.77 45.90 18.32
N THR A 24 -34.92 44.87 18.34
CA THR A 24 -35.16 43.62 17.64
C THR A 24 -36.23 42.84 18.39
N LYS A 25 -37.40 42.70 17.77
CA LYS A 25 -38.47 41.84 18.28
C LYS A 25 -38.00 40.39 18.22
N THR A 26 -37.79 39.77 19.37
CA THR A 26 -37.47 38.34 19.46
C THR A 26 -38.67 37.56 18.90
N THR A 27 -38.47 36.91 17.75
CA THR A 27 -39.50 36.06 17.17
C THR A 27 -39.53 34.70 17.89
N ARG A 28 -40.65 33.97 17.79
CA ARG A 28 -40.72 32.58 18.31
C ARG A 28 -39.61 31.69 17.71
N LYS A 29 -39.22 31.96 16.46
CA LYS A 29 -38.13 31.26 15.77
C LYS A 29 -36.79 31.52 16.46
N ASN A 30 -36.47 32.76 16.80
CA ASN A 30 -35.23 33.08 17.53
C ASN A 30 -35.15 32.38 18.91
N ILE A 31 -36.29 32.19 19.57
CA ILE A 31 -36.34 31.46 20.86
C ILE A 31 -36.12 29.96 20.63
N GLN A 32 -36.68 29.40 19.56
CA GLN A 32 -36.44 28.00 19.18
C GLN A 32 -34.99 27.76 18.76
N ASP A 33 -34.41 28.66 17.98
CA ASP A 33 -33.01 28.58 17.55
C ASP A 33 -32.07 28.70 18.76
N ALA A 34 -32.39 29.55 19.74
CA ALA A 34 -31.63 29.66 20.99
C ALA A 34 -31.74 28.43 21.92
N LEU A 35 -32.74 27.58 21.73
CA LEU A 35 -32.89 26.31 22.47
C LEU A 35 -32.02 25.19 21.87
N VAL A 36 -31.55 25.36 20.63
CA VAL A 36 -30.65 24.40 19.98
C VAL A 36 -29.25 24.62 20.54
N THR A 37 -28.76 23.62 21.26
CA THR A 37 -27.36 23.57 21.70
C THR A 37 -26.53 23.03 20.54
N GLU A 38 -25.62 23.86 20.06
CA GLU A 38 -24.65 23.52 19.01
C GLU A 38 -23.27 23.35 19.63
N ASP A 39 -22.69 22.16 19.43
CA ASP A 39 -21.35 21.82 19.90
C ASP A 39 -20.47 21.44 18.70
N GLU A 40 -19.37 22.16 18.50
CA GLU A 40 -18.36 21.74 17.52
C GLU A 40 -17.57 20.54 18.04
N LYS A 41 -17.53 19.46 17.25
CA LYS A 41 -16.75 18.24 17.51
C LYS A 41 -15.94 17.84 16.29
N VAL A 42 -14.96 16.97 16.51
CA VAL A 42 -14.08 16.44 15.45
C VAL A 42 -14.29 14.94 15.30
N ILE A 43 -14.39 14.48 14.06
CA ILE A 43 -14.55 13.07 13.72
C ILE A 43 -13.22 12.33 13.88
N THR A 44 -13.27 11.24 14.64
CA THR A 44 -12.16 10.30 14.81
C THR A 44 -11.95 9.41 13.57
N ALA A 45 -10.85 8.66 13.52
CA ALA A 45 -10.57 7.73 12.41
C ALA A 45 -11.65 6.65 12.19
N TYR A 46 -12.48 6.40 13.19
CA TYR A 46 -13.53 5.38 13.16
C TYR A 46 -14.92 5.94 12.85
N GLY A 47 -15.02 7.20 12.41
CA GLY A 47 -16.32 7.82 12.12
C GLY A 47 -17.14 8.15 13.38
N THR A 48 -16.47 8.24 14.54
CA THR A 48 -17.11 8.54 15.83
C THR A 48 -16.76 9.93 16.33
N ILE A 49 -17.64 10.52 17.11
CA ILE A 49 -17.45 11.77 17.85
C ILE A 49 -17.51 11.50 19.35
N GLN A 50 -16.84 12.35 20.14
CA GLN A 50 -16.85 12.24 21.59
C GLN A 50 -17.74 13.34 22.20
N ILE A 51 -18.75 12.93 22.96
CA ILE A 51 -19.65 13.83 23.71
C ILE A 51 -19.67 13.30 25.15
N ASP A 52 -19.43 14.16 26.14
CA ASP A 52 -19.44 13.80 27.56
C ASP A 52 -18.63 12.55 27.92
N LYS A 53 -17.44 12.42 27.32
CA LYS A 53 -16.52 11.27 27.44
C LYS A 53 -17.03 9.94 26.86
N GLN A 54 -18.20 9.92 26.22
CA GLN A 54 -18.73 8.77 25.50
C GLN A 54 -18.52 8.92 23.99
N HIS A 55 -18.29 7.80 23.31
CA HIS A 55 -18.13 7.76 21.86
C HIS A 55 -19.48 7.46 21.20
N TYR A 56 -19.83 8.29 20.23
CA TYR A 56 -21.03 8.14 19.42
C TYR A 56 -20.66 7.98 17.96
N PHE A 57 -21.32 7.06 17.26
CA PHE A 57 -21.10 6.84 15.83
C PHE A 57 -21.89 7.83 14.98
N VAL A 58 -21.25 8.37 13.95
CA VAL A 58 -21.85 9.33 13.01
C VAL A 58 -21.94 8.71 11.63
N SER A 59 -20.79 8.43 11.02
CA SER A 59 -20.69 7.82 9.70
C SER A 59 -19.26 7.37 9.45
N SER A 60 -19.10 6.22 8.79
CA SER A 60 -17.79 5.73 8.34
C SER A 60 -17.27 6.41 7.08
N GLU A 61 -18.11 7.21 6.39
CA GLU A 61 -17.73 7.88 5.14
C GLU A 61 -16.96 9.18 5.39
N LEU A 62 -17.08 9.75 6.59
CA LEU A 62 -16.49 11.04 6.90
C LEU A 62 -14.99 10.89 7.20
N PRO A 63 -14.12 11.66 6.54
CA PRO A 63 -12.69 11.56 6.75
C PRO A 63 -12.31 11.99 8.17
N ARG A 64 -11.23 11.40 8.70
CA ARG A 64 -10.67 11.76 10.01
C ARG A 64 -10.34 13.26 10.04
N GLY A 65 -10.68 13.92 11.15
CA GLY A 65 -10.37 15.33 11.36
C GLY A 65 -11.42 16.29 10.81
N THR A 66 -12.49 15.77 10.19
CA THR A 66 -13.63 16.57 9.75
C THR A 66 -14.30 17.21 10.97
N LYS A 67 -14.50 18.53 10.92
CA LYS A 67 -15.27 19.26 11.92
C LYS A 67 -16.76 19.06 11.64
N VAL A 68 -17.51 18.83 12.69
CA VAL A 68 -18.96 18.71 12.63
C VAL A 68 -19.61 19.48 13.76
N VAL A 69 -20.73 20.11 13.46
CA VAL A 69 -21.58 20.77 14.44
C VAL A 69 -22.62 19.76 14.91
N VAL A 70 -22.62 19.46 16.20
CA VAL A 70 -23.57 18.54 16.82
C VAL A 70 -24.73 19.35 17.39
N PHE A 71 -25.95 19.00 17.00
CA PHE A 71 -27.16 19.63 17.50
C PHE A 71 -28.25 18.60 17.82
N THR A 72 -29.26 19.01 18.58
CA THR A 72 -30.42 18.16 18.87
C THR A 72 -31.59 18.56 17.98
N ASN A 73 -32.12 17.63 17.20
CA ASN A 73 -33.29 17.86 16.36
C ASN A 73 -34.59 17.98 17.19
N SER A 74 -35.67 18.47 16.60
CA SER A 74 -37.00 18.60 17.22
C SER A 74 -37.57 17.30 17.79
N GLU A 75 -37.13 16.14 17.28
CA GLU A 75 -37.46 14.81 17.79
C GLU A 75 -36.63 14.36 19.01
N GLY A 76 -35.70 15.19 19.50
CA GLY A 76 -34.78 14.85 20.60
C GLY A 76 -33.60 13.96 20.19
N LYS A 77 -33.42 13.69 18.89
CA LYS A 77 -32.28 12.93 18.36
C LYS A 77 -31.08 13.86 18.14
N ARG A 78 -29.89 13.40 18.51
CA ARG A 78 -28.63 14.10 18.21
C ARG A 78 -28.28 13.92 16.74
N CYS A 79 -27.90 15.00 16.09
CA CYS A 79 -27.49 15.05 14.68
C CYS A 79 -26.13 15.74 14.59
N ALA A 80 -25.32 15.34 13.62
CA ALA A 80 -24.05 15.98 13.29
C ALA A 80 -24.14 16.54 11.87
N GLN A 81 -23.87 17.83 11.72
CA GLN A 81 -23.81 18.53 10.45
C GLN A 81 -22.35 18.75 10.06
N THR A 82 -22.03 18.40 8.83
CA THR A 82 -20.74 18.65 8.19
C THR A 82 -20.70 20.04 7.56
N ASP A 83 -19.51 20.59 7.32
CA ASP A 83 -19.33 21.88 6.63
C ASP A 83 -20.03 21.91 5.26
N ASP A 84 -20.13 20.76 4.58
CA ASP A 84 -20.85 20.58 3.31
C ASP A 84 -22.38 20.65 3.43
N GLY A 85 -22.92 20.87 4.64
CA GLY A 85 -24.35 20.91 4.92
C GLY A 85 -25.03 19.53 5.01
N ARG A 86 -24.27 18.43 4.89
CA ARG A 86 -24.81 17.07 5.10
C ARG A 86 -25.06 16.82 6.57
N ILE A 87 -26.25 16.29 6.89
CA ILE A 87 -26.69 16.00 8.26
C ILE A 87 -26.75 14.48 8.45
N PHE A 88 -26.09 14.00 9.50
CA PHE A 88 -26.06 12.59 9.90
C PHE A 88 -26.71 12.44 11.27
N VAL A 89 -27.53 11.40 11.45
CA VAL A 89 -28.12 11.09 12.77
C VAL A 89 -27.06 10.37 13.61
N VAL A 90 -26.76 10.93 14.77
CA VAL A 90 -25.77 10.38 15.70
C VAL A 90 -26.38 9.19 16.43
N LYS A 91 -25.66 8.07 16.40
CA LYS A 91 -26.09 6.81 16.99
C LYS A 91 -25.48 6.64 18.39
N PRO A 92 -26.20 6.04 19.34
CA PRO A 92 -25.77 5.95 20.75
C PRO A 92 -24.62 4.97 21.00
N TYR A 93 -24.21 4.19 19.99
CA TYR A 93 -23.12 3.24 20.10
C TYR A 93 -21.80 3.82 19.58
N GLY A 94 -20.67 3.32 20.09
CA GLY A 94 -19.32 3.77 19.74
C GLY A 94 -18.78 3.17 18.44
N LYS A 95 -17.47 2.86 18.40
CA LYS A 95 -16.86 2.25 17.20
C LYS A 95 -17.55 0.93 16.85
N ILE A 96 -17.80 0.70 15.57
CA ILE A 96 -18.28 -0.59 15.08
C ILE A 96 -17.14 -1.62 15.21
N GLN A 97 -17.41 -2.72 15.90
CA GLN A 97 -16.42 -3.78 16.08
C GLN A 97 -16.30 -4.64 14.82
N ARG A 98 -15.06 -4.90 14.42
CA ARG A 98 -14.73 -5.74 13.26
C ARG A 98 -13.79 -6.85 13.70
N ASN A 99 -14.02 -8.05 13.20
CA ASN A 99 -13.07 -9.14 13.33
C ASN A 99 -11.82 -8.82 12.50
N ILE A 100 -10.64 -8.98 13.09
CA ILE A 100 -9.36 -8.66 12.46
C ILE A 100 -9.02 -9.68 11.36
N GLU A 101 -9.44 -10.93 11.54
CA GLU A 101 -9.10 -12.04 10.63
C GLU A 101 -10.09 -12.13 9.46
N THR A 102 -11.39 -12.08 9.74
CA THR A 102 -12.42 -12.21 8.71
C THR A 102 -12.86 -10.87 8.11
N PHE A 103 -12.48 -9.74 8.72
CA PHE A 103 -13.00 -8.40 8.39
C PHE A 103 -14.52 -8.27 8.49
N GLU A 104 -15.20 -9.25 9.08
CA GLU A 104 -16.64 -9.24 9.28
C GLU A 104 -17.00 -8.34 10.46
N ILE A 105 -18.15 -7.68 10.33
CA ILE A 105 -18.68 -6.80 11.37
C ILE A 105 -19.32 -7.69 12.43
N LEU A 106 -18.82 -7.62 13.66
CA LEU A 106 -19.25 -8.49 14.76
C LEU A 106 -20.58 -8.04 15.39
N ASP A 107 -20.94 -6.77 15.20
CA ASP A 107 -22.07 -6.13 15.89
C ASP A 107 -23.41 -6.24 15.13
N ASP A 108 -23.51 -7.08 14.10
CA ASP A 108 -24.68 -7.19 13.17
C ASP A 108 -25.09 -5.85 12.52
N ARG A 109 -24.26 -4.81 12.61
CA ARG A 109 -24.47 -3.46 12.04
C ARG A 109 -23.78 -3.29 10.70
N GLY A 110 -23.79 -4.36 9.91
CA GLY A 110 -23.14 -4.44 8.60
C GLY A 110 -23.62 -3.36 7.64
N ASP A 111 -24.91 -3.05 7.68
CA ASP A 111 -25.58 -2.17 6.72
C ASP A 111 -25.24 -0.69 6.90
N GLU A 112 -24.84 -0.29 8.12
CA GLU A 112 -24.46 1.10 8.43
C GLU A 112 -23.02 1.42 8.02
N VAL A 113 -22.25 0.38 7.64
CA VAL A 113 -20.94 0.52 7.02
C VAL A 113 -21.09 0.29 5.52
N ARG A 114 -20.97 1.36 4.73
CA ARG A 114 -20.89 1.21 3.28
C ARG A 114 -19.67 0.36 2.92
N GLN A 115 -19.91 -0.80 2.33
CA GLN A 115 -18.84 -1.65 1.81
C GLN A 115 -18.19 -0.94 0.63
N SER A 116 -16.87 -0.75 0.70
CA SER A 116 -16.13 -0.22 -0.45
C SER A 116 -16.13 -1.23 -1.60
N GLU A 117 -15.98 -0.76 -2.83
CA GLU A 117 -15.85 -1.61 -4.02
C GLU A 117 -14.70 -2.63 -3.87
N LEU A 118 -13.59 -2.23 -3.23
CA LEU A 118 -12.46 -3.12 -2.93
C LEU A 118 -12.83 -4.24 -1.95
N GLN A 119 -13.67 -3.94 -0.95
CA GLN A 119 -14.15 -4.97 -0.01
C GLN A 119 -15.09 -5.96 -0.70
N GLN A 120 -15.96 -5.47 -1.58
CA GLN A 120 -16.83 -6.33 -2.39
C GLN A 120 -16.01 -7.22 -3.32
N LEU A 121 -14.99 -6.66 -3.99
CA LEU A 121 -14.07 -7.41 -4.84
C LEU A 121 -13.31 -8.48 -4.05
N ARG A 122 -12.77 -8.14 -2.87
CA ARG A 122 -12.07 -9.10 -2.00
C ARG A 122 -12.99 -10.26 -1.60
N LYS A 123 -14.23 -9.95 -1.18
CA LYS A 123 -15.22 -10.98 -0.81
C LYS A 123 -15.57 -11.87 -2.00
N HIS A 124 -15.71 -11.28 -3.19
CA HIS A 124 -15.93 -12.02 -4.43
C HIS A 124 -14.76 -12.98 -4.73
N ILE A 125 -13.51 -12.51 -4.66
CA ILE A 125 -12.32 -13.34 -4.87
C ILE A 125 -12.27 -14.48 -3.85
N GLN A 126 -12.58 -14.21 -2.58
CA GLN A 126 -12.60 -15.23 -1.53
C GLN A 126 -13.64 -16.31 -1.81
N ASN A 127 -14.87 -15.92 -2.17
CA ASN A 127 -15.94 -16.86 -2.51
C ASN A 127 -15.57 -17.69 -3.76
N VAL A 128 -15.08 -17.04 -4.82
CA VAL A 128 -14.63 -17.73 -6.04
C VAL A 128 -13.49 -18.72 -5.72
N SER A 129 -12.57 -18.36 -4.83
CA SER A 129 -11.49 -19.25 -4.41
C SER A 129 -11.97 -20.44 -3.58
N GLN A 130 -12.99 -20.25 -2.72
CA GLN A 130 -13.62 -21.34 -1.98
C GLN A 130 -14.40 -22.27 -2.90
N GLU A 131 -15.22 -21.72 -3.81
CA GLU A 131 -15.92 -22.51 -4.82
C GLU A 131 -14.95 -23.28 -5.72
N PHE A 132 -13.82 -22.66 -6.09
CA PHE A 132 -12.77 -23.31 -6.86
C PHE A 132 -12.17 -24.48 -6.08
N LYS A 133 -11.85 -24.29 -4.78
CA LYS A 133 -11.37 -25.38 -3.91
C LYS A 133 -12.38 -26.54 -3.80
N GLU A 134 -13.67 -26.24 -3.71
CA GLU A 134 -14.72 -27.26 -3.62
C GLU A 134 -14.95 -28.00 -4.95
N LYS A 135 -14.82 -27.29 -6.08
CA LYS A 135 -14.99 -27.86 -7.43
C LYS A 135 -13.80 -28.70 -7.88
N ILE A 136 -12.61 -28.46 -7.34
CA ILE A 136 -11.45 -29.28 -7.66
C ILE A 136 -11.54 -30.61 -6.92
N LYS A 137 -11.89 -31.67 -7.66
CA LYS A 137 -11.79 -33.05 -7.19
C LYS A 137 -10.31 -33.42 -7.00
N GLN A 138 -9.96 -34.08 -5.89
CA GLN A 138 -8.61 -34.62 -5.64
C GLN A 138 -8.08 -35.49 -6.80
N GLU A 139 -8.97 -36.13 -7.55
CA GLU A 139 -8.65 -36.95 -8.73
C GLU A 139 -8.06 -36.17 -9.91
N SER A 140 -8.22 -34.84 -9.95
CA SER A 140 -7.65 -33.99 -11.00
C SER A 140 -6.21 -33.58 -10.76
N TYR A 141 -5.67 -33.85 -9.56
CA TYR A 141 -4.28 -33.48 -9.25
C TYR A 141 -3.26 -34.55 -9.57
N LEU A 142 -3.59 -35.85 -9.63
CA LEU A 142 -2.57 -36.88 -9.87
C LEU A 142 -3.15 -38.12 -10.56
N ARG A 143 -2.69 -38.39 -11.79
CA ARG A 143 -2.39 -39.79 -12.16
C ARG A 143 -1.21 -40.20 -11.30
N ASP A 144 -1.24 -41.42 -10.74
CA ASP A 144 -0.16 -42.02 -9.94
C ASP A 144 1.21 -41.75 -10.59
N THR A 145 1.84 -40.68 -10.14
CA THR A 145 3.19 -40.32 -10.48
C THR A 145 3.86 -40.21 -9.13
N ASN A 146 4.93 -40.98 -8.96
CA ASN A 146 5.81 -40.91 -7.80
C ASN A 146 6.25 -39.45 -7.61
N ILE A 147 5.52 -38.66 -6.82
CA ILE A 147 6.00 -37.34 -6.41
C ILE A 147 7.08 -37.62 -5.37
N THR A 148 8.31 -37.68 -5.86
CA THR A 148 9.49 -37.56 -5.03
C THR A 148 9.50 -36.11 -4.53
N PHE A 149 9.42 -35.92 -3.21
CA PHE A 149 9.72 -34.63 -2.60
C PHE A 149 11.20 -34.33 -2.85
N PHE A 150 11.50 -33.57 -3.90
CA PHE A 150 12.82 -32.98 -4.05
C PHE A 150 12.89 -31.82 -3.02
N PRO A 151 13.79 -31.84 -2.01
CA PRO A 151 14.27 -30.56 -1.52
C PRO A 151 14.80 -29.82 -2.75
N ALA A 152 14.58 -28.50 -2.84
CA ALA A 152 15.16 -27.73 -3.93
C ALA A 152 16.66 -28.04 -3.95
N GLN A 153 17.10 -28.85 -4.92
CA GLN A 153 18.50 -28.97 -5.22
C GLN A 153 18.81 -27.61 -5.81
N GLY A 154 19.33 -26.73 -4.96
CA GLY A 154 19.98 -25.54 -5.46
C GLY A 154 21.01 -26.05 -6.44
N GLU A 155 20.89 -25.66 -7.70
CA GLU A 155 22.02 -25.76 -8.61
C GLU A 155 23.15 -24.99 -7.92
N ASP A 156 24.32 -25.63 -7.79
CA ASP A 156 25.50 -24.96 -7.26
C ASP A 156 25.74 -23.73 -8.13
N ALA A 157 25.46 -22.55 -7.59
CA ALA A 157 25.73 -21.31 -8.28
C ALA A 157 27.26 -21.23 -8.43
N GLU A 158 27.76 -21.47 -9.64
CA GLU A 158 29.16 -21.27 -9.98
C GLU A 158 29.48 -19.78 -9.79
N THR A 159 29.97 -19.41 -8.62
CA THR A 159 30.47 -18.07 -8.37
C THR A 159 31.74 -17.91 -9.21
N HIS A 160 31.66 -17.11 -10.26
CA HIS A 160 32.81 -16.77 -11.10
C HIS A 160 33.94 -16.20 -10.23
N VAL A 161 35.11 -16.83 -10.25
CA VAL A 161 36.33 -16.32 -9.62
C VAL A 161 37.30 -15.98 -10.74
N ALA A 162 37.76 -14.72 -10.81
CA ALA A 162 38.71 -14.24 -11.83
C ALA A 162 40.11 -14.91 -11.78
N MET A 163 40.31 -15.85 -10.84
CA MET A 163 41.55 -16.56 -10.64
C MET A 163 41.49 -17.89 -11.40
N ALA A 164 42.36 -18.08 -12.38
CA ALA A 164 42.48 -19.34 -13.09
C ALA A 164 42.84 -20.46 -12.10
N PRO A 165 42.27 -21.67 -12.27
CA PRO A 165 42.68 -22.84 -11.49
C PRO A 165 44.18 -23.10 -11.66
N GLU A 166 44.88 -23.51 -10.60
CA GLU A 166 46.33 -23.79 -10.66
C GLU A 166 46.68 -24.89 -11.69
N LYS A 167 45.74 -25.80 -11.96
CA LYS A 167 45.89 -26.91 -12.91
C LYS A 167 44.56 -27.20 -13.59
N VAL A 168 44.45 -26.92 -14.89
CA VAL A 168 43.30 -27.33 -15.70
C VAL A 168 43.65 -28.64 -16.42
N LEU A 169 42.83 -29.67 -16.22
CA LEU A 169 43.08 -31.03 -16.71
C LEU A 169 42.37 -31.33 -18.05
N LYS A 170 41.36 -30.53 -18.41
CA LYS A 170 40.56 -30.72 -19.63
C LYS A 170 40.65 -29.51 -20.54
N VAL A 171 40.78 -29.76 -21.85
CA VAL A 171 40.82 -28.71 -22.88
C VAL A 171 39.53 -27.87 -22.86
N ASP A 172 38.37 -28.50 -22.72
CA ASP A 172 37.08 -27.80 -22.71
C ASP A 172 36.95 -26.83 -21.53
N GLU A 173 37.46 -27.21 -20.36
CA GLU A 173 37.45 -26.36 -19.16
C GLU A 173 38.38 -25.14 -19.32
N ALA A 174 39.51 -25.31 -20.01
CA ALA A 174 40.41 -24.21 -20.35
C ALA A 174 39.76 -23.21 -21.32
N ILE A 175 38.99 -23.71 -22.29
CA ILE A 175 38.28 -22.88 -23.26
C ILE A 175 37.10 -22.15 -22.60
N THR A 176 36.34 -22.83 -21.73
CA THR A 176 35.27 -22.20 -20.95
C THR A 176 35.81 -21.08 -20.05
N TYR A 177 36.99 -21.24 -19.46
CA TYR A 177 37.64 -20.18 -18.71
C TYR A 177 37.95 -18.95 -19.60
N VAL A 178 38.49 -19.16 -20.80
CA VAL A 178 38.77 -18.06 -21.74
C VAL A 178 37.48 -17.34 -22.15
N PHE A 179 36.39 -18.07 -22.43
CA PHE A 179 35.10 -17.45 -22.75
C PHE A 179 34.52 -16.64 -21.59
N ASN A 180 34.58 -17.19 -20.37
CA ASN A 180 34.06 -16.51 -19.19
C ASN A 180 34.82 -15.21 -18.87
N GLU A 181 36.15 -15.22 -19.00
CA GLU A 181 36.97 -14.04 -18.70
C GLU A 181 36.97 -13.00 -19.82
N THR A 182 36.92 -13.43 -21.08
CA THR A 182 36.96 -12.50 -22.22
C THR A 182 35.58 -11.93 -22.55
N GLY A 183 34.51 -12.63 -22.18
CA GLY A 183 33.13 -12.28 -22.52
C GLY A 183 32.79 -12.43 -24.01
N PHE A 184 33.73 -12.92 -24.82
CA PHE A 184 33.48 -13.19 -26.24
C PHE A 184 32.71 -14.50 -26.41
N SER A 185 31.71 -14.46 -27.29
CA SER A 185 31.00 -15.66 -27.71
C SER A 185 31.81 -16.46 -28.73
N ALA A 186 31.53 -17.76 -28.86
CA ALA A 186 32.21 -18.64 -29.84
C ALA A 186 32.12 -18.11 -31.29
N ASP A 187 31.07 -17.34 -31.59
CA ASP A 187 30.85 -16.72 -32.91
C ASP A 187 31.75 -15.49 -33.16
N GLU A 188 32.28 -14.85 -32.10
CA GLU A 188 33.11 -13.64 -32.20
C GLU A 188 34.62 -13.93 -32.26
N ILE A 189 35.07 -15.04 -31.67
CA ILE A 189 36.47 -15.48 -31.71
C ILE A 189 36.80 -16.14 -33.06
N GLY A 190 35.82 -16.77 -33.72
CA GLY A 190 36.02 -17.47 -34.99
C GLY A 190 36.51 -18.91 -34.81
N GLU A 191 36.10 -19.80 -35.73
CA GLU A 191 36.39 -21.24 -35.63
C GLU A 191 37.89 -21.56 -35.74
N GLU A 192 38.65 -20.79 -36.53
CA GLU A 192 40.11 -20.99 -36.71
C GLU A 192 40.88 -20.77 -35.40
N ASP A 193 40.49 -19.76 -34.62
CA ASP A 193 41.12 -19.43 -33.34
C ASP A 193 40.73 -20.41 -32.23
N LEU A 194 39.53 -21.00 -32.31
CA LEU A 194 39.10 -22.08 -31.42
C LEU A 194 39.88 -23.37 -31.67
N ASP A 195 40.13 -23.71 -32.92
CA ASP A 195 40.95 -24.87 -33.27
C ASP A 195 42.42 -24.67 -32.87
N ALA A 196 42.96 -23.45 -33.03
CA ALA A 196 44.29 -23.11 -32.53
C ALA A 196 44.38 -23.21 -31.01
N MET A 197 43.38 -22.73 -30.26
CA MET A 197 43.34 -22.88 -28.80
C MET A 197 43.25 -24.35 -28.37
N ARG A 198 42.45 -25.16 -29.06
CA ARG A 198 42.35 -26.61 -28.81
C ARG A 198 43.69 -27.31 -29.04
N GLU A 199 44.41 -26.97 -30.11
CA GLU A 199 45.72 -27.55 -30.41
C GLU A 199 46.76 -27.15 -29.35
N VAL A 200 46.77 -25.88 -28.94
CA VAL A 200 47.71 -25.38 -27.93
C VAL A 200 47.44 -26.01 -26.56
N PHE A 201 46.19 -26.01 -26.09
CA PHE A 201 45.83 -26.64 -24.82
C PHE A 201 46.02 -28.16 -24.84
N GLY A 202 45.74 -28.81 -25.97
CA GLY A 202 46.02 -30.24 -26.18
C GLY A 202 47.51 -30.56 -26.02
N LYS A 203 48.39 -29.79 -26.68
CA LYS A 203 49.84 -29.95 -26.54
C LYS A 203 50.34 -29.75 -25.11
N PHE A 204 49.77 -28.80 -24.36
CA PHE A 204 50.14 -28.61 -22.96
C PHE A 204 49.70 -29.75 -22.06
N ILE A 205 48.50 -30.31 -22.29
CA ILE A 205 48.02 -31.47 -21.55
C ILE A 205 48.85 -32.72 -21.89
N ASP A 206 49.21 -32.92 -23.16
CA ASP A 206 50.04 -34.05 -23.57
C ASP A 206 51.49 -33.98 -23.02
N GLN A 207 52.04 -32.76 -22.87
CA GLN A 207 53.42 -32.57 -22.41
C GLN A 207 53.56 -32.44 -20.89
N LEU A 208 52.63 -31.76 -20.21
CA LEU A 208 52.71 -31.42 -18.78
C LEU A 208 51.62 -32.10 -17.94
N GLY A 209 50.62 -32.73 -18.57
CA GLY A 209 49.47 -33.31 -17.89
C GLY A 209 48.42 -32.29 -17.42
N TYR A 210 48.67 -30.99 -17.61
CA TYR A 210 47.76 -29.89 -17.26
C TYR A 210 48.11 -28.61 -18.03
N VAL A 211 47.16 -27.69 -18.15
CA VAL A 211 47.40 -26.33 -18.67
C VAL A 211 47.79 -25.40 -17.50
N PRO A 212 48.97 -24.74 -17.54
CA PRO A 212 49.36 -23.76 -16.52
C PRO A 212 48.50 -22.48 -16.57
N SER A 213 48.20 -21.92 -15.40
CA SER A 213 47.44 -20.66 -15.26
C SER A 213 48.11 -19.48 -15.95
N GLU A 214 49.45 -19.39 -15.95
CA GLU A 214 50.20 -18.35 -16.66
C GLU A 214 49.91 -18.31 -18.16
N THR A 215 49.72 -19.48 -18.78
CA THR A 215 49.42 -19.59 -20.21
C THR A 215 47.98 -19.16 -20.49
N LEU A 216 47.04 -19.50 -19.60
CA LEU A 216 45.64 -19.06 -19.70
C LEU A 216 45.55 -17.52 -19.63
N TYR A 217 46.24 -16.89 -18.68
CA TYR A 217 46.28 -15.44 -18.58
C TYR A 217 46.88 -14.77 -19.81
N LYS A 218 47.93 -15.36 -20.40
CA LYS A 218 48.51 -14.83 -21.66
C LYS A 218 47.50 -14.85 -22.80
N ILE A 219 46.76 -15.94 -22.96
CA ILE A 219 45.76 -16.09 -24.02
C ILE A 219 44.59 -15.12 -23.78
N VAL A 220 44.06 -15.04 -22.55
CA VAL A 220 43.01 -14.07 -22.19
C VAL A 220 43.45 -12.62 -22.47
N ASN A 221 44.70 -12.26 -22.12
CA ASN A 221 45.24 -10.93 -22.39
C ASN A 221 45.43 -10.62 -23.88
N ILE A 222 45.72 -11.63 -24.72
CA ILE A 222 45.80 -11.46 -26.17
C ILE A 222 44.41 -11.08 -26.72
N TYR A 223 43.35 -11.76 -26.30
CA TYR A 223 41.99 -11.49 -26.77
C TYR A 223 41.39 -10.20 -26.20
N LEU A 224 41.68 -9.85 -24.95
CA LEU A 224 41.24 -8.58 -24.36
C LEU A 224 41.99 -7.35 -24.92
N GLY A 225 43.02 -7.55 -25.75
CA GLY A 225 43.85 -6.47 -26.29
C GLY A 225 44.68 -5.73 -25.23
N THR A 226 44.69 -6.23 -24.00
CA THR A 226 45.48 -5.72 -22.87
C THR A 226 46.87 -6.33 -22.92
N GLY A 227 47.62 -6.00 -23.97
CA GLY A 227 48.97 -6.49 -24.17
C GLY A 227 49.88 -6.12 -23.00
N THR A 228 50.49 -7.13 -22.37
CA THR A 228 51.83 -6.97 -21.82
C THR A 228 52.78 -7.68 -22.75
N SER A 229 53.48 -6.87 -23.54
CA SER A 229 54.69 -7.26 -24.25
C SER A 229 55.71 -7.75 -23.22
N GLY A 230 56.03 -9.03 -23.25
CA GLY A 230 57.25 -9.59 -22.69
C GLY A 230 58.12 -10.05 -23.84
#